data_AF-A0A0R1TQT7-F1
#
_entry.id   AF-A0A0R1TQT7-F1
#
_cell.length_a   1.000
_cell.length_b   1.000
_cell.length_c   1.000
_cell.angle_alpha   90.00
_cell.angle_beta   90.00
_cell.angle_gamma   90.00
#
_symmetry.space_group_name_H-M   'P 1'
#
loop_
_entity.id
_entity.type
_entity.pdbx_description
1 polymer ?
#
loop_
_entity_poly.entity_id
_entity_poly.type
_entity_poly.pdbx_seq_one_letter_code
_entity_poly.pdbx_strand_id
1 'polypeptide(L)'
;MSIKNKKRQSIKESKKEVAKQAKARRKIALWIVQHFDGPKPIKTIEVGKIYTHGIFESGGRSVSIIINTKKQNIVEGISMDRTNNPTDSGSYFDDNEYNYIEKAMTDRNLEGIKVIYWEGKQRDVRYKNDSRYQ
;
A
#
# COMPACT_ATOMS: atom_id res chain seq x y z
N MET A 1 -32.82 -18.48 10.68
CA MET A 1 -31.40 -18.64 10.27
C MET A 1 -30.58 -19.02 11.50
N SER A 2 -30.00 -20.23 11.55
CA SER A 2 -29.28 -20.75 12.74
C SER A 2 -27.97 -20.01 13.03
N ILE A 3 -27.57 -19.91 14.31
CA ILE A 3 -26.31 -19.29 14.78
C ILE A 3 -25.08 -19.88 14.06
N LYS A 4 -25.11 -21.18 13.73
CA LYS A 4 -24.06 -21.87 12.97
C LYS A 4 -23.89 -21.31 11.55
N ASN A 5 -24.96 -20.85 10.90
CA ASN A 5 -24.91 -20.27 9.56
C ASN A 5 -24.36 -18.84 9.58
N LYS A 6 -24.71 -18.03 10.57
CA LYS A 6 -24.16 -16.67 10.74
C LYS A 6 -22.64 -16.68 10.93
N LYS A 7 -22.12 -17.58 11.78
CA LYS A 7 -20.67 -17.70 12.04
C LYS A 7 -19.87 -18.19 10.83
N ARG A 8 -20.45 -19.07 10.00
CA ARG A 8 -19.80 -19.52 8.75
C ARG A 8 -19.75 -18.42 7.69
N GLN A 9 -20.82 -17.63 7.60
CA GLN A 9 -20.89 -16.51 6.66
C GLN A 9 -19.87 -15.42 6.99
N SER A 10 -19.76 -15.03 8.27
CA SER A 10 -18.78 -14.03 8.70
C SER A 10 -17.33 -14.47 8.44
N ILE A 11 -16.98 -15.73 8.73
CA ILE A 11 -15.65 -16.27 8.43
C ILE A 11 -15.36 -16.25 6.92
N LYS A 12 -16.36 -16.58 6.08
CA LYS A 12 -16.22 -16.57 4.62
C LYS A 12 -16.02 -15.15 4.09
N GLU A 13 -16.78 -14.19 4.62
CA GLU A 13 -16.66 -12.76 4.30
C GLU A 13 -15.30 -12.21 4.71
N SER A 14 -14.82 -12.51 5.92
CA SER A 14 -13.47 -12.10 6.37
C SER A 14 -12.36 -12.68 5.50
N LYS A 15 -12.43 -13.96 5.12
CA LYS A 15 -11.44 -14.57 4.20
C LYS A 15 -11.47 -13.91 2.82
N LYS A 16 -12.66 -13.59 2.31
CA LYS A 16 -12.83 -12.90 1.03
C LYS A 16 -12.26 -11.48 1.08
N GLU A 17 -12.45 -10.78 2.19
CA GLU A 17 -11.90 -9.45 2.42
C GLU A 17 -10.36 -9.48 2.44
N VAL A 18 -9.77 -10.41 3.21
CA VAL A 18 -8.31 -10.61 3.26
C VAL A 18 -7.74 -10.91 1.88
N ALA A 19 -8.39 -11.79 1.11
CA ALA A 19 -7.98 -12.12 -0.24
C ALA A 19 -8.11 -10.92 -1.21
N LYS A 20 -9.20 -10.15 -1.12
CA LYS A 20 -9.42 -8.94 -1.94
C LYS A 20 -8.36 -7.88 -1.64
N GLN A 21 -8.05 -7.65 -0.36
CA GLN A 21 -7.00 -6.74 0.02
C GLN A 21 -5.62 -7.26 -0.38
N ALA A 22 -5.35 -8.57 -0.33
CA ALA A 22 -4.10 -9.14 -0.83
C ALA A 22 -3.90 -8.90 -2.33
N LYS A 23 -4.97 -9.04 -3.14
CA LYS A 23 -4.94 -8.70 -4.56
C LYS A 23 -4.67 -7.22 -4.79
N ALA A 24 -5.33 -6.33 -4.03
CA ALA A 24 -5.10 -4.89 -4.11
C ALA A 24 -3.65 -4.52 -3.73
N ARG A 25 -3.12 -5.08 -2.64
CA ARG A 25 -1.72 -4.86 -2.23
C ARG A 25 -0.72 -5.27 -3.31
N ARG A 26 -0.94 -6.41 -3.97
CA ARG A 26 -0.07 -6.84 -5.09
C ARG A 26 -0.16 -5.88 -6.28
N LYS A 27 -1.34 -5.36 -6.60
CA LYS A 27 -1.49 -4.34 -7.66
C LYS A 27 -0.72 -3.07 -7.32
N ILE A 28 -0.87 -2.57 -6.09
CA ILE A 28 -0.16 -1.37 -5.61
C ILE A 28 1.34 -1.61 -5.68
N ALA A 29 1.83 -2.75 -5.16
CA ALA A 29 3.24 -3.08 -5.21
C ALA A 29 3.79 -3.15 -6.64
N LEU A 30 3.04 -3.75 -7.58
CA LEU A 30 3.46 -3.77 -9.00
C LEU A 30 3.59 -2.36 -9.56
N TRP A 31 2.60 -1.52 -9.31
CA TRP A 31 2.63 -0.13 -9.77
C TRP A 31 3.84 0.62 -9.21
N ILE A 32 4.16 0.44 -7.92
CA ILE A 32 5.36 1.03 -7.31
C ILE A 32 6.63 0.58 -8.02
N VAL A 33 6.77 -0.70 -8.32
CA VAL A 33 7.95 -1.21 -9.03
C VAL A 33 8.09 -0.63 -10.44
N GLN A 34 6.96 -0.35 -11.09
CA GLN A 34 6.91 0.19 -12.44
C GLN A 34 7.08 1.71 -12.49
N HIS A 35 6.81 2.43 -11.40
CA HIS A 35 6.77 3.89 -11.36
C HIS A 35 7.75 4.54 -10.38
N PHE A 36 8.51 3.76 -9.61
CA PHE A 36 9.56 4.29 -8.74
C PHE A 36 10.92 3.74 -9.16
N ASP A 37 11.87 4.65 -9.29
CA ASP A 37 13.25 4.32 -9.61
C ASP A 37 14.22 4.95 -8.60
N GLY A 38 15.32 4.25 -8.33
CA GLY A 38 16.27 4.64 -7.31
C GLY A 38 17.57 3.85 -7.42
N PRO A 39 18.60 4.20 -6.62
CA PRO A 39 19.95 3.68 -6.79
C PRO A 39 20.10 2.19 -6.45
N LYS A 40 19.12 1.60 -5.74
CA LYS A 40 19.12 0.19 -5.36
C LYS A 40 17.86 -0.50 -5.88
N PRO A 41 17.95 -1.76 -6.35
CA PRO A 41 16.77 -2.53 -6.73
C PRO A 41 15.73 -2.61 -5.60
N ILE A 42 14.45 -2.54 -5.96
CA ILE A 42 13.35 -2.74 -5.02
C ILE A 42 13.25 -4.24 -4.71
N LYS A 43 13.43 -4.60 -3.44
CA LYS A 43 13.38 -5.97 -2.91
C LYS A 43 12.20 -6.19 -1.99
N THR A 44 11.74 -5.14 -1.31
CA THR A 44 10.59 -5.20 -0.39
C THR A 44 9.67 -4.02 -0.62
N ILE A 45 8.37 -4.27 -0.61
CA ILE A 45 7.34 -3.22 -0.57
C ILE A 45 6.38 -3.55 0.57
N GLU A 46 6.33 -2.67 1.55
CA GLU A 46 5.37 -2.77 2.64
C GLU A 46 4.16 -1.90 2.29
N VAL A 47 2.99 -2.50 2.16
CA VAL A 47 1.76 -1.82 1.72
C VAL A 47 0.82 -1.65 2.91
N GLY A 48 0.47 -0.40 3.18
CA GLY A 48 -0.43 -0.02 4.26
C GLY A 48 -1.88 -0.47 4.04
N LYS A 49 -2.72 -0.16 5.04
CA LYS A 49 -4.17 -0.23 4.88
C LYS A 49 -4.62 0.75 3.80
N ILE A 50 -5.56 0.31 2.95
CA ILE A 50 -6.24 1.20 2.01
C ILE A 50 -7.31 1.97 2.77
N TYR A 51 -7.17 3.29 2.81
CA TYR A 51 -8.14 4.19 3.41
C TYR A 51 -9.12 4.68 2.34
N THR A 52 -10.41 4.65 2.67
CA THR A 52 -11.46 5.27 1.88
C THR A 52 -11.95 6.48 2.66
N HIS A 53 -11.91 7.67 2.04
CA HIS A 53 -12.34 8.91 2.67
C HIS A 53 -13.81 9.22 2.32
N GLY A 54 -14.45 10.07 3.13
CA GLY A 54 -15.80 10.60 2.87
C GLY A 54 -16.96 9.67 3.25
N ILE A 55 -18.16 10.26 3.34
CA ILE A 55 -19.41 9.56 3.63
C ILE A 55 -19.83 8.79 2.36
N PHE A 56 -20.19 7.51 2.47
CA PHE A 56 -20.56 6.63 1.35
C PHE A 56 -19.47 6.39 0.28
N GLU A 57 -18.18 6.37 0.64
CA GLU A 57 -17.08 6.18 -0.33
C GLU A 57 -17.05 7.27 -1.42
N SER A 58 -17.65 8.43 -1.15
CA SER A 58 -17.62 9.61 -2.04
C SER A 58 -16.26 10.28 -2.09
N GLY A 59 -15.44 10.12 -1.04
CA GLY A 59 -14.08 10.61 -1.00
C GLY A 59 -13.11 9.66 -1.71
N GLY A 60 -11.96 10.21 -2.11
CA GLY A 60 -10.89 9.46 -2.73
C GLY A 60 -10.38 8.31 -1.84
N ARG A 61 -9.65 7.38 -2.47
CA ARG A 61 -9.00 6.28 -1.76
C ARG A 61 -7.51 6.53 -1.76
N SER A 62 -6.84 6.19 -0.67
CA SER A 62 -5.41 6.40 -0.55
C SER A 62 -4.72 5.24 0.18
N VAL A 63 -3.45 5.08 -0.10
CA VAL A 63 -2.58 4.10 0.56
C VAL A 63 -1.20 4.72 0.78
N SER A 64 -0.53 4.28 1.83
CA SER A 64 0.88 4.59 2.08
C SER A 64 1.70 3.31 1.99
N ILE A 65 2.93 3.43 1.49
CA ILE A 65 3.85 2.30 1.29
C ILE A 65 5.24 2.63 1.83
N ILE A 66 6.06 1.61 2.04
CA ILE A 66 7.48 1.75 2.38
C ILE A 66 8.30 0.89 1.42
N ILE A 67 9.26 1.51 0.74
CA ILE A 67 10.18 0.81 -0.16
C ILE A 67 11.41 0.33 0.62
N ASN A 68 11.77 -0.94 0.43
CA ASN A 68 12.97 -1.57 1.00
C ASN A 68 13.08 -1.46 2.53
N THR A 69 11.94 -1.40 3.23
CA THR A 69 11.87 -1.38 4.71
C THR A 69 12.58 -0.19 5.36
N LYS A 70 12.96 0.81 4.56
CA LYS A 70 13.59 2.04 5.03
C LYS A 70 12.52 3.09 5.30
N LYS A 71 12.42 3.55 6.55
CA LYS A 71 11.40 4.54 6.97
C LYS A 71 11.41 5.83 6.15
N GLN A 72 12.59 6.27 5.69
CA GLN A 72 12.74 7.46 4.85
C GLN A 72 12.15 7.28 3.44
N ASN A 73 12.05 6.04 2.97
CA ASN A 73 11.48 5.71 1.67
C ASN A 73 9.99 5.40 1.76
N ILE A 74 9.29 6.09 2.66
CA ILE A 74 7.84 6.07 2.75
C ILE A 74 7.27 6.94 1.62
N VAL A 75 6.20 6.46 1.01
CA VAL A 75 5.37 7.25 0.10
C VAL A 75 3.97 7.26 0.67
N GLU A 76 3.42 8.45 0.85
CA GLU A 76 2.17 8.68 1.54
C GLU A 76 1.08 9.20 0.62
N GLY A 77 -0.14 8.74 0.83
CA GLY A 77 -1.29 9.33 0.13
C GLY A 77 -1.34 9.00 -1.36
N ILE A 78 -0.79 7.86 -1.80
CA ILE A 78 -0.95 7.35 -3.17
C ILE A 78 -2.45 7.26 -3.45
N SER A 79 -2.94 8.08 -4.39
CA SER A 79 -4.36 8.12 -4.71
C SER A 79 -4.74 6.88 -5.52
N MET A 80 -5.96 6.40 -5.32
CA MET A 80 -6.49 5.23 -6.02
C MET A 80 -7.91 5.45 -6.51
N ASP A 81 -8.22 4.82 -7.63
CA ASP A 81 -9.58 4.72 -8.14
C ASP A 81 -10.46 3.76 -7.30
N ARG A 82 -11.76 3.70 -7.63
CA ARG A 82 -12.74 2.82 -6.95
C ARG A 82 -12.41 1.33 -7.05
N THR A 83 -11.58 0.93 -8.01
CA THR A 83 -11.14 -0.45 -8.24
C THR A 83 -9.77 -0.78 -7.61
N ASN A 84 -9.20 0.14 -6.84
CA ASN A 84 -7.88 0.07 -6.19
C ASN A 84 -6.71 0.07 -7.18
N ASN A 85 -6.83 0.76 -8.31
CA ASN A 85 -5.66 1.06 -9.13
C ASN A 85 -5.07 2.41 -8.67
N PRO A 86 -3.75 2.49 -8.42
CA PRO A 86 -3.08 3.76 -8.18
C PRO A 86 -3.25 4.71 -9.37
N THR A 87 -3.46 5.99 -9.07
CA THR A 87 -3.67 7.05 -10.07
C THR A 87 -2.72 8.23 -9.90
N ASP A 88 -2.11 8.38 -8.72
CA ASP A 88 -1.18 9.46 -8.39
C ASP A 88 -0.13 8.95 -7.39
N SER A 89 1.11 9.46 -7.49
CA SER A 89 2.24 9.04 -6.66
C SER A 89 2.09 9.36 -5.17
N GLY A 90 1.24 10.32 -4.81
CA GLY A 90 1.22 10.84 -3.45
C GLY A 90 2.47 11.66 -3.15
N SER A 91 2.82 11.75 -1.87
CA SER A 91 3.92 12.58 -1.35
C SER A 91 5.01 11.74 -0.71
N TYR A 92 6.25 12.21 -0.81
CA TYR A 92 7.42 11.60 -0.19
C TYR A 92 8.40 12.70 0.23
N PHE A 93 9.30 12.38 1.16
CA PHE A 93 10.30 13.33 1.65
C PHE A 93 11.43 13.53 0.65
N ASP A 94 12.12 14.68 0.75
CA ASP A 94 13.28 15.01 -0.09
C ASP A 94 14.45 14.01 0.07
N ASP A 95 14.53 13.33 1.23
CA ASP A 95 15.53 12.29 1.50
C ASP A 95 15.11 10.88 1.07
N ASN A 96 14.00 10.74 0.33
CA ASN A 96 13.59 9.46 -0.26
C ASN A 96 14.55 9.08 -1.40
N GLU A 97 15.08 7.86 -1.34
CA GLU A 97 16.01 7.34 -2.35
C GLU A 97 15.32 7.00 -3.69
N TYR A 98 13.99 6.97 -3.72
CA TYR A 98 13.19 6.55 -4.86
C TYR A 98 12.31 7.69 -5.36
N ASN A 99 12.46 8.01 -6.64
CA ASN A 99 11.71 9.06 -7.30
C ASN A 99 10.61 8.47 -8.16
N TYR A 100 9.47 9.17 -8.20
CA TYR A 100 8.40 8.83 -9.13
C TYR A 100 8.85 9.11 -10.56
N ILE A 101 8.50 8.21 -11.47
CA ILE A 101 8.63 8.40 -12.91
C ILE A 101 7.26 8.27 -13.57
N GLU A 102 6.93 9.22 -14.45
CA GLU A 102 5.64 9.24 -15.13
C GLU A 102 5.48 8.06 -16.09
N LYS A 103 6.55 7.73 -16.82
CA LYS A 103 6.54 6.63 -17.78
C LYS A 103 6.80 5.30 -17.07
N ALA A 104 5.80 4.44 -17.04
CA ALA A 104 5.89 3.11 -16.46
C ALA A 104 7.00 2.26 -17.11
N MET A 105 7.83 1.63 -16.28
CA MET A 105 8.78 0.57 -16.66
C MET A 105 8.05 -0.77 -16.73
N THR A 106 7.33 -0.99 -17.83
CA THR A 106 6.42 -2.13 -18.00
C THR A 106 7.10 -3.49 -18.06
N ASP A 107 8.43 -3.51 -18.24
CA ASP A 107 9.28 -4.70 -18.17
C ASP A 107 9.47 -5.20 -16.72
N ARG A 108 9.29 -4.33 -15.72
CA ARG A 108 9.44 -4.71 -14.32
C ARG A 108 8.21 -5.42 -13.77
N ASN A 109 8.45 -6.40 -12.90
CA ASN A 109 7.43 -7.25 -12.30
C ASN A 109 7.74 -7.49 -10.79
N LEU A 110 6.95 -8.34 -10.13
CA LEU A 110 7.09 -8.64 -8.69
C LEU A 110 7.96 -9.87 -8.38
N GLU A 111 8.71 -10.40 -9.34
CA GLU A 111 9.59 -11.55 -9.15
C GLU A 111 10.73 -11.19 -8.19
N GLY A 112 10.95 -12.03 -7.17
CA GLY A 112 11.94 -11.76 -6.13
C GLY A 112 11.57 -10.62 -5.16
N ILE A 113 10.41 -9.97 -5.32
CA ILE A 113 10.00 -8.84 -4.48
C ILE A 113 9.05 -9.31 -3.37
N LYS A 114 9.42 -9.01 -2.12
CA LYS A 114 8.62 -9.32 -0.94
C LYS A 114 7.55 -8.24 -0.72
N VAL A 115 6.29 -8.59 -0.93
CA VAL A 115 5.14 -7.71 -0.65
C VAL A 115 4.60 -8.01 0.75
N ILE A 116 4.65 -7.03 1.65
CA ILE A 116 4.30 -7.19 3.08
C ILE A 116 3.11 -6.29 3.40
N TYR A 117 2.22 -6.75 4.29
CA TYR A 117 1.20 -5.86 4.86
C TYR A 117 1.82 -5.03 5.99
N TRP A 118 1.59 -3.72 5.95
CA TRP A 118 2.02 -2.77 6.97
C TRP A 118 0.81 -2.22 7.72
N GLU A 119 0.83 -2.29 9.04
CA GLU A 119 -0.28 -1.85 9.88
C GLU A 119 -0.41 -0.32 9.99
N GLY A 120 0.57 0.42 9.45
CA GLY A 120 0.61 1.89 9.47
C GLY A 120 1.49 2.46 10.58
N LYS A 121 1.79 3.76 10.48
CA LYS A 121 2.74 4.48 11.34
C LYS A 121 2.46 4.33 12.84
N GLN A 122 1.19 4.37 13.23
CA GLN A 122 0.76 4.28 14.63
C GLN A 122 1.17 2.97 15.33
N ARG A 123 1.41 1.90 14.56
CA ARG A 123 1.77 0.57 15.07
C ARG A 123 3.20 0.18 14.75
N ASP A 124 3.99 1.12 14.24
CA ASP A 124 5.34 0.86 13.77
C ASP A 124 6.37 1.66 14.57
N VAL A 125 7.22 0.94 15.30
CA VAL A 125 8.22 1.52 16.19
C VAL A 125 9.22 2.43 15.46
N ARG A 126 9.39 2.27 14.14
CA ARG A 126 10.26 3.13 13.32
C ARG A 126 9.82 4.60 13.33
N TYR A 127 8.54 4.87 13.61
CA TYR A 127 7.93 6.19 13.52
C TYR A 127 7.54 6.80 14.87
N LYS A 128 7.57 6.04 15.97
CA LYS A 128 7.05 6.47 17.29
C LYS A 128 7.68 7.77 17.83
N ASN A 129 8.97 7.99 17.55
CA ASN A 129 9.74 9.12 18.06
C ASN A 129 10.35 9.98 16.94
N ASP A 130 9.87 9.86 15.71
CA ASP A 130 10.40 10.63 14.57
C ASP A 130 9.51 11.87 14.37
N SER A 131 10.08 13.06 14.63
CA SER A 131 9.36 14.34 14.60
C SER A 131 8.82 14.70 13.22
N ARG A 132 9.28 14.04 12.14
CA ARG A 132 8.72 14.23 10.79
C ARG A 132 7.32 13.65 10.64
N TYR A 133 6.87 12.84 11.61
CA TYR A 133 5.64 12.06 11.53
C TYR A 133 4.69 12.27 12.73
N GLN A 134 4.99 13.26 13.59
CA GLN A 134 4.10 13.73 14.65
C GLN A 134 3.22 14.87 14.13
#